data_AF-A0A4R9KZE5-F1
#
_entry.id   AF-A0A4R9KZE5-F1
#
_cell.length_a   1.000
_cell.length_b   1.000
_cell.length_c   1.000
_cell.angle_alpha   90.00
_cell.angle_beta   90.00
_cell.angle_gamma   90.00
#
_symmetry.space_group_name_H-M   'P 1'
#
loop_
_entity.id
_entity.type
_entity.pdbx_description
1 polymer ?
#
loop_
_entity_poly.entity_id
_entity_poly.type
_entity_poly.pdbx_seq_one_letter_code
_entity_poly.pdbx_strand_id
1 'polypeptide(L)'
;MFFCRVGNWHGKGSSDPVVSTLFNQRMLLLAKGTYATDNPIGFESYSNGTGQIYQDTTGAGLDPVFDTTGIPTASGLPIFIDIGEIRMSSKYEQGLYNLSLIKNVKDTKKFWDEIAPNRQVFCTIPYTTNSNSCRLNDGELKAIQFFNGEGVAYPSNDPTSATDWGAFGNGPVQYYYTGMYLRSLVTAWATEPGLTFSNLTLFDNYRVPGVNIVPRLSYQPTADATTQSLFPPLVFPLLYTVEPGDQDMLVYPGFDPYIMEVRMNLKENLMVHSYVSGLGGVRTIVAVSDWKGDADHNGQSNMGGGLLLRSRIIRPEIASNLVVLGGTASTTHYYGIYRLSETNIDTKLPLISSPVQGGLTRMKYIHSGDYRIRCLGDIARVDGYPETVVRETTFTVPENAPRSEVQVSLTCP
;
A
#
# COMPACT_ATOMS: atom_id res chain seq x y z
N MET A 1 10.59 34.39 -8.73
CA MET A 1 9.63 34.42 -9.86
C MET A 1 9.95 33.24 -10.75
N PHE A 2 9.03 32.28 -10.81
CA PHE A 2 9.19 31.00 -11.51
C PHE A 2 9.04 31.17 -13.02
N PHE A 3 9.93 30.54 -13.79
CA PHE A 3 9.76 30.30 -15.22
C PHE A 3 9.03 28.97 -15.43
N CYS A 4 7.80 29.01 -15.94
CA CYS A 4 7.18 27.85 -16.57
C CYS A 4 7.89 27.59 -17.91
N ARG A 5 8.41 26.37 -18.13
CA ARG A 5 8.86 25.93 -19.45
C ARG A 5 7.63 25.68 -20.33
N VAL A 6 7.53 26.43 -21.42
CA VAL A 6 6.52 26.26 -22.46
C VAL A 6 6.85 24.99 -23.26
N GLY A 7 6.00 23.97 -23.18
CA GLY A 7 6.05 22.81 -24.06
C GLY A 7 5.44 23.16 -25.42
N ASN A 8 6.10 22.77 -26.50
CA ASN A 8 5.60 22.92 -27.87
C ASN A 8 4.28 22.17 -28.04
N TRP A 9 3.20 22.92 -28.24
CA TRP A 9 1.85 22.42 -28.47
C TRP A 9 1.56 22.39 -29.98
N HIS A 10 1.13 21.22 -30.50
CA HIS A 10 0.68 21.04 -31.89
C HIS A 10 -0.81 20.63 -31.95
N GLY A 11 -1.66 21.24 -31.12
CA GLY A 11 -3.11 21.13 -31.26
C GLY A 11 -3.66 22.18 -32.22
N LYS A 12 -4.59 21.81 -33.11
CA LYS A 12 -5.37 22.80 -33.87
C LYS A 12 -6.33 23.49 -32.89
N GLY A 13 -6.26 24.82 -32.81
CA GLY A 13 -7.05 25.62 -31.86
C GLY A 13 -8.56 25.49 -32.08
N SER A 14 -9.30 25.30 -30.99
CA SER A 14 -10.73 25.59 -30.91
C SER A 14 -10.93 26.93 -30.20
N SER A 15 -12.02 27.62 -30.52
CA SER A 15 -12.35 28.98 -30.04
C SER A 15 -13.07 29.02 -28.69
N ASP A 16 -13.23 27.89 -28.00
CA ASP A 16 -13.94 27.83 -26.73
C ASP A 16 -12.93 27.83 -25.56
N PRO A 17 -13.08 28.70 -24.55
CA PRO A 17 -12.25 28.65 -23.35
C PRO A 17 -12.77 27.52 -22.46
N VAL A 18 -12.46 26.28 -22.82
CA VAL A 18 -12.86 25.14 -22.01
C VAL A 18 -11.80 24.90 -20.95
N VAL A 19 -12.20 25.05 -19.69
CA VAL A 19 -11.46 24.63 -18.49
C VAL A 19 -10.96 23.17 -18.62
N SER A 20 -11.53 22.36 -19.53
CA SER A 20 -11.05 21.03 -19.91
C SER A 20 -9.64 20.99 -20.52
N THR A 21 -9.10 22.11 -21.03
CA THR A 21 -7.71 22.17 -21.50
C THR A 21 -6.68 22.35 -20.38
N LEU A 22 -7.12 22.70 -19.16
CA LEU A 22 -6.25 22.80 -17.97
C LEU A 22 -6.04 21.45 -17.27
N PHE A 23 -6.88 20.45 -17.55
CA PHE A 23 -6.80 19.11 -16.96
C PHE A 23 -6.46 18.09 -18.04
N ASN A 24 -5.20 18.05 -18.47
CA ASN A 24 -4.73 17.04 -19.42
C ASN A 24 -4.63 15.62 -18.81
N GLN A 25 -5.19 15.41 -17.61
CA GLN A 25 -5.28 14.15 -16.87
C GLN A 25 -6.59 14.12 -16.09
N ARG A 26 -7.48 13.19 -16.43
CA ARG A 26 -8.72 12.92 -15.69
C ARG A 26 -8.44 12.18 -14.37
N MET A 27 -7.27 11.54 -14.27
CA MET A 27 -6.85 10.74 -13.13
C MET A 27 -5.89 11.48 -12.20
N LEU A 28 -6.18 11.44 -10.89
CA LEU A 28 -5.21 11.69 -9.83
C LEU A 28 -4.77 10.35 -9.20
N LEU A 29 -3.49 10.00 -9.29
CA LEU A 29 -2.95 8.84 -8.59
C LEU A 29 -2.50 9.21 -7.16
N LEU A 30 -3.06 8.54 -6.16
CA LEU A 30 -2.65 8.63 -4.76
C LEU A 30 -2.00 7.33 -4.31
N ALA A 31 -0.78 7.40 -3.80
CA ALA A 31 -0.11 6.27 -3.16
C ALA A 31 -0.19 6.40 -1.63
N LYS A 32 -0.46 5.30 -0.93
CA LYS A 32 -0.61 5.26 0.53
C LYS A 32 0.18 4.09 1.13
N GLY A 33 0.81 4.33 2.27
CA GLY A 33 1.63 3.37 3.00
C GLY A 33 0.98 2.82 4.26
N THR A 34 -0.34 2.89 4.37
CA THR A 34 -1.09 2.59 5.60
C THR A 34 -2.10 1.48 5.38
N TYR A 35 -2.39 0.70 6.43
CA TYR A 35 -3.52 -0.22 6.47
C TYR A 35 -4.84 0.56 6.36
N ALA A 36 -4.96 1.66 7.10
CA ALA A 36 -6.13 2.54 7.06
C ALA A 36 -6.21 3.33 5.74
N THR A 37 -7.41 3.45 5.16
CA THR A 37 -7.70 4.39 4.08
C THR A 37 -7.66 5.83 4.58
N ASP A 38 -8.29 6.06 5.74
CA ASP A 38 -8.54 7.37 6.31
C ASP A 38 -8.09 7.38 7.78
N ASN A 39 -7.38 8.43 8.17
CA ASN A 39 -6.97 8.69 9.56
C ASN A 39 -6.27 7.48 10.22
N PRO A 40 -5.17 6.95 9.62
CA PRO A 40 -4.34 5.92 10.24
C PRO A 40 -3.89 6.37 11.64
N ILE A 41 -3.65 5.39 12.51
CA ILE A 41 -3.06 5.67 13.83
C ILE A 41 -1.71 6.38 13.68
N GLY A 42 -1.35 7.20 14.66
CA GLY A 42 -0.01 7.78 14.74
C GLY A 42 1.06 6.73 15.01
N PHE A 43 2.33 7.04 14.74
CA PHE A 43 3.44 6.14 15.08
C PHE A 43 3.57 5.96 16.61
N GLU A 44 3.20 6.98 17.37
CA GLU A 44 3.09 6.96 18.82
C GLU A 44 2.01 5.99 19.35
N SER A 45 1.05 5.60 18.51
CA SER A 45 -0.04 4.71 18.91
C SER A 45 0.27 3.22 18.70
N TYR A 46 1.46 2.89 18.17
CA TYR A 46 1.88 1.50 17.95
C TYR A 46 1.89 0.70 19.24
N SER A 47 1.71 -0.61 19.12
CA SER A 47 1.77 -1.55 20.24
C SER A 47 0.92 -1.05 21.41
N ASN A 48 -0.37 -0.88 21.11
CA ASN A 48 -1.39 -0.43 22.04
C ASN A 48 -1.07 0.91 22.75
N GLY A 49 -0.55 1.89 22.00
CA GLY A 49 -0.26 3.23 22.53
C GLY A 49 1.12 3.39 23.19
N THR A 50 1.97 2.37 23.17
CA THR A 50 3.33 2.46 23.74
C THR A 50 4.32 3.12 22.78
N GLY A 51 4.03 3.12 21.48
CA GLY A 51 4.93 3.59 20.42
C GLY A 51 6.10 2.65 20.15
N GLN A 52 6.13 1.45 20.74
CA GLN A 52 7.15 0.44 20.50
C GLN A 52 6.86 -0.33 19.20
N ILE A 53 7.91 -0.78 18.52
CA ILE A 53 7.78 -1.71 17.38
C ILE A 53 7.26 -3.06 17.90
N TYR A 54 6.37 -3.72 17.14
CA TYR A 54 5.89 -5.05 17.48
C TYR A 54 7.04 -6.05 17.55
N GLN A 55 6.93 -7.08 18.37
CA GLN A 55 7.96 -8.09 18.51
C GLN A 55 7.38 -9.42 18.09
N ASP A 56 8.13 -10.15 17.27
CA ASP A 56 7.78 -11.49 16.85
C ASP A 56 7.92 -12.47 18.02
N THR A 57 6.91 -12.47 18.88
CA THR A 57 6.83 -13.34 20.07
C THR A 57 5.73 -14.38 19.91
N THR A 58 5.03 -14.35 18.78
CA THR A 58 3.78 -15.07 18.51
C THR A 58 3.94 -15.94 17.27
N GLY A 59 4.60 -17.08 17.46
CA GLY A 59 4.71 -18.13 16.44
C GLY A 59 4.99 -19.47 17.11
N ALA A 60 4.63 -20.58 16.44
CA ALA A 60 5.08 -21.91 16.85
C ALA A 60 6.59 -22.14 16.58
N GLY A 61 7.28 -21.10 16.08
CA GLY A 61 8.66 -21.08 15.68
C GLY A 61 9.65 -20.78 16.79
N LEU A 62 10.76 -21.50 16.75
CA LEU A 62 11.94 -21.18 17.56
C LEU A 62 12.79 -20.14 16.82
N ASP A 63 12.29 -18.91 16.72
CA ASP A 63 13.11 -17.81 16.25
C ASP A 63 14.38 -17.67 17.12
N PRO A 64 15.52 -17.29 16.54
CA PRO A 64 16.68 -16.92 17.33
C PRO A 64 16.31 -15.85 18.36
N VAL A 65 17.06 -15.79 19.46
CA VAL A 65 16.82 -14.76 20.47
C VAL A 65 17.14 -13.38 19.87
N PHE A 66 16.12 -12.53 19.74
CA PHE A 66 16.25 -11.15 19.26
C PHE A 66 17.12 -10.31 20.21
N ASP A 67 17.92 -9.39 19.66
CA ASP A 67 18.59 -8.33 20.41
C ASP A 67 17.86 -7.00 20.18
N THR A 68 17.06 -6.58 21.17
CA THR A 68 16.28 -5.34 21.13
C THR A 68 17.04 -4.12 21.67
N THR A 69 18.34 -4.28 21.98
CA THR A 69 19.15 -3.20 22.53
C THR A 69 19.20 -2.00 21.59
N GLY A 70 18.77 -0.84 22.07
CA GLY A 70 18.80 0.41 21.31
C GLY A 70 17.82 0.47 20.12
N ILE A 71 16.78 -0.37 20.11
CA ILE A 71 15.69 -0.22 19.13
C ILE A 71 14.98 1.14 19.32
N PRO A 72 14.76 1.91 18.25
CA PRO A 72 13.98 3.15 18.35
C PRO A 72 12.49 2.84 18.55
N THR A 73 11.73 3.83 19.01
CA THR A 73 10.26 3.81 18.90
C THR A 73 9.85 3.83 17.43
N ALA A 74 8.60 3.47 17.12
CA ALA A 74 8.06 3.50 15.76
C ALA A 74 8.16 4.90 15.13
N SER A 75 7.94 5.96 15.92
CA SER A 75 8.10 7.35 15.48
C SER A 75 9.55 7.75 15.25
N GLY A 76 10.48 7.10 15.95
CA GLY A 76 11.91 7.35 15.86
C GLY A 76 12.63 6.48 14.82
N LEU A 77 11.95 5.50 14.21
CA LEU A 77 12.53 4.60 13.22
C LEU A 77 12.63 5.31 11.85
N PRO A 78 13.84 5.54 11.33
CA PRO A 78 13.97 6.08 9.98
C PRO A 78 13.57 5.05 8.92
N ILE A 79 12.78 5.48 7.93
CA ILE A 79 12.30 4.66 6.83
C ILE A 79 12.61 5.37 5.51
N PHE A 80 13.19 4.63 4.57
CA PHE A 80 13.54 5.12 3.24
C PHE A 80 12.90 4.24 2.18
N ILE A 81 12.17 4.83 1.23
CA ILE A 81 11.41 4.11 0.20
C ILE A 81 11.79 4.63 -1.19
N ASP A 82 12.14 3.73 -2.09
CA ASP A 82 12.38 4.01 -3.51
C ASP A 82 11.37 3.23 -4.34
N ILE A 83 10.33 3.93 -4.80
CA ILE A 83 9.32 3.39 -5.70
C ILE A 83 9.77 3.71 -7.12
N GLY A 84 10.03 2.68 -7.91
CA GLY A 84 10.47 2.84 -9.29
C GLY A 84 9.33 3.31 -10.19
N GLU A 85 8.20 2.63 -10.12
CA GLU A 85 7.04 2.89 -10.96
C GLU A 85 5.78 2.22 -10.40
N ILE A 86 4.62 2.71 -10.85
CA ILE A 86 3.31 2.08 -10.63
C ILE A 86 2.67 1.81 -11.99
N ARG A 87 2.15 0.60 -12.17
CA ARG A 87 1.56 0.12 -13.43
C ARG A 87 0.20 -0.52 -13.20
N MET A 88 -0.67 -0.50 -14.20
CA MET A 88 -1.95 -1.23 -14.21
C MET A 88 -2.08 -2.08 -15.45
N SER A 89 -2.98 -3.06 -15.45
CA SER A 89 -3.28 -3.83 -16.65
C SER A 89 -4.75 -4.21 -16.74
N SER A 90 -5.31 -4.04 -17.94
CA SER A 90 -6.62 -4.53 -18.35
C SER A 90 -6.61 -5.99 -18.86
N LYS A 91 -5.44 -6.64 -18.93
CA LYS A 91 -5.26 -7.93 -19.63
C LYS A 91 -5.39 -9.12 -18.68
N TYR A 92 -6.63 -9.47 -18.31
CA TYR A 92 -6.95 -10.53 -17.35
C TYR A 92 -6.15 -11.84 -17.54
N GLU A 93 -6.26 -12.49 -18.70
CA GLU A 93 -5.70 -13.83 -18.94
C GLU A 93 -4.17 -13.88 -18.89
N GLN A 94 -3.50 -12.79 -19.24
CA GLN A 94 -2.05 -12.72 -19.33
C GLN A 94 -1.36 -12.57 -17.97
N GLY A 95 -2.11 -12.12 -16.95
CA GLY A 95 -1.63 -11.97 -15.57
C GLY A 95 -1.94 -13.17 -14.67
N LEU A 96 -2.63 -14.20 -15.20
CA LEU A 96 -2.96 -15.40 -14.45
C LEU A 96 -1.72 -16.04 -13.84
N TYR A 97 -1.92 -16.76 -12.74
CA TYR A 97 -0.86 -17.42 -11.97
C TYR A 97 0.20 -16.43 -11.47
N ASN A 98 -0.24 -15.31 -10.89
CA ASN A 98 0.62 -14.29 -10.28
C ASN A 98 1.73 -13.82 -11.21
N LEU A 99 1.36 -13.45 -12.44
CA LEU A 99 2.27 -12.95 -13.48
C LEU A 99 3.33 -13.95 -13.97
N SER A 100 3.29 -15.23 -13.56
CA SER A 100 4.28 -16.24 -13.98
C SER A 100 4.28 -16.52 -15.50
N LEU A 101 3.24 -16.09 -16.21
CA LEU A 101 3.18 -16.13 -17.68
C LEU A 101 4.02 -15.05 -18.36
N ILE A 102 4.45 -14.01 -17.62
CA ILE A 102 5.29 -12.92 -18.15
C ILE A 102 6.76 -13.34 -18.07
N LYS A 103 7.32 -13.80 -19.20
CA LYS A 103 8.67 -14.41 -19.22
C LYS A 103 9.77 -13.50 -19.75
N ASN A 104 9.42 -12.42 -20.45
CA ASN A 104 10.39 -11.56 -21.10
C ASN A 104 9.90 -10.11 -21.21
N VAL A 105 10.81 -9.21 -21.61
CA VAL A 105 10.55 -7.78 -21.76
C VAL A 105 9.39 -7.49 -22.73
N LYS A 106 9.23 -8.28 -23.79
CA LYS A 106 8.15 -8.10 -24.76
C LYS A 106 6.79 -8.42 -24.13
N ASP A 107 6.71 -9.47 -23.32
CA ASP A 107 5.50 -9.84 -22.59
C ASP A 107 5.16 -8.77 -21.55
N THR A 108 6.16 -8.27 -20.82
CA THR A 108 5.99 -7.18 -19.85
C THR A 108 5.40 -5.92 -20.49
N LYS A 109 5.96 -5.49 -21.64
CA LYS A 109 5.47 -4.31 -22.39
C LYS A 109 4.07 -4.51 -22.96
N LYS A 110 3.74 -5.75 -23.34
CA LYS A 110 2.39 -6.09 -23.80
C LYS A 110 1.39 -6.11 -22.67
N PHE A 111 1.80 -6.54 -21.48
CA PHE A 111 0.92 -6.73 -20.35
C PHE A 111 0.59 -5.42 -19.64
N TRP A 112 1.60 -4.65 -19.25
CA TRP A 112 1.39 -3.45 -18.44
C TRP A 112 1.03 -2.22 -19.27
N ASP A 113 0.11 -1.43 -18.74
CA ASP A 113 -0.16 -0.07 -19.16
C ASP A 113 0.59 0.87 -18.18
N GLU A 114 1.35 1.82 -18.74
CA GLU A 114 2.19 2.72 -17.95
C GLU A 114 1.37 3.87 -17.36
N ILE A 115 1.24 3.90 -16.04
CA ILE A 115 0.59 4.99 -15.32
C ILE A 115 1.63 5.96 -14.82
N ALA A 116 2.53 5.49 -13.96
CA ALA A 116 3.46 6.34 -13.25
C ALA A 116 4.88 5.80 -13.41
N PRO A 117 5.52 6.06 -14.57
CA PRO A 117 6.86 5.52 -14.88
C PRO A 117 7.98 6.26 -14.13
N ASN A 118 7.65 7.36 -13.44
CA ASN A 118 8.63 8.20 -12.78
C ASN A 118 8.95 7.66 -11.39
N ARG A 119 10.24 7.42 -11.14
CA ARG A 119 10.78 7.07 -9.83
C ARG A 119 10.41 8.13 -8.78
N GLN A 120 9.94 7.70 -7.61
CA GLN A 120 9.72 8.55 -6.44
C GLN A 120 10.50 8.03 -5.23
N VAL A 121 11.14 8.94 -4.50
CA VAL A 121 11.97 8.63 -3.33
C VAL A 121 11.36 9.32 -2.11
N PHE A 122 11.13 8.54 -1.06
CA PHE A 122 10.55 8.98 0.21
C PHE A 122 11.56 8.74 1.32
N CYS A 123 11.67 9.67 2.26
CA CYS A 123 12.51 9.50 3.44
C CYS A 123 11.84 10.16 4.65
N THR A 124 11.77 9.46 5.79
CA THR A 124 11.18 10.05 7.01
C THR A 124 12.14 11.01 7.71
N ILE A 125 13.44 10.89 7.43
CA ILE A 125 14.48 11.83 7.87
C ILE A 125 15.48 12.07 6.73
N PRO A 126 16.24 13.18 6.77
CA PRO A 126 17.37 13.36 5.87
C PRO A 126 18.49 12.35 6.15
N TYR A 127 19.03 11.72 5.10
CA TYR A 127 20.14 10.77 5.21
C TYR A 127 21.49 11.31 4.72
N THR A 128 21.51 12.50 4.11
CA THR A 128 22.72 13.18 3.68
C THR A 128 22.50 14.68 3.63
N THR A 129 23.57 15.45 3.83
CA THR A 129 23.56 16.91 3.65
C THR A 129 23.67 17.32 2.18
N ASN A 130 24.11 16.41 1.31
CA ASN A 130 24.23 16.65 -0.13
C ASN A 130 22.86 16.65 -0.82
N SER A 131 22.82 17.22 -2.02
CA SER A 131 21.66 17.09 -2.91
C SER A 131 21.43 15.62 -3.25
N ASN A 132 20.22 15.13 -3.00
CA ASN A 132 19.82 13.74 -3.17
C ASN A 132 18.37 13.68 -3.69
N SER A 133 17.95 12.50 -4.17
CA SER A 133 16.63 12.35 -4.80
C SER A 133 15.49 12.56 -3.82
N CYS A 134 15.68 12.32 -2.51
CA CYS A 134 14.63 12.61 -1.54
C CYS A 134 14.40 14.12 -1.45
N ARG A 135 15.44 14.91 -1.13
CA ARG A 135 15.32 16.37 -0.99
C ARG A 135 14.92 17.09 -2.27
N LEU A 136 15.41 16.63 -3.43
CA LEU A 136 15.08 17.25 -4.73
C LEU A 136 13.63 17.04 -5.15
N ASN A 137 12.97 16.02 -4.61
CA ASN A 137 11.60 15.64 -4.98
C ASN A 137 10.62 15.81 -3.81
N ASP A 138 10.97 16.60 -2.78
CA ASP A 138 10.18 16.80 -1.56
C ASP A 138 9.82 15.49 -0.85
N GLY A 139 10.73 14.51 -0.89
CA GLY A 139 10.51 13.15 -0.40
C GLY A 139 10.22 13.10 1.10
N GLU A 140 10.71 14.04 1.90
CA GLU A 140 10.35 14.18 3.32
C GLU A 140 8.87 14.55 3.51
N LEU A 141 8.38 15.56 2.78
CA LEU A 141 6.98 15.98 2.80
C LEU A 141 6.07 14.87 2.29
N LYS A 142 6.48 14.24 1.19
CA LYS A 142 5.77 13.11 0.58
C LYS A 142 5.68 11.92 1.52
N ALA A 143 6.72 11.64 2.32
CA ALA A 143 6.69 10.56 3.31
C ALA A 143 5.63 10.81 4.38
N ILE A 144 5.45 12.07 4.82
CA ILE A 144 4.39 12.45 5.76
C ILE A 144 3.01 12.14 5.15
N GLN A 145 2.77 12.57 3.91
CA GLN A 145 1.51 12.30 3.19
C GLN A 145 1.28 10.81 2.89
N PHE A 146 2.36 10.07 2.63
CA PHE A 146 2.29 8.64 2.40
C PHE A 146 1.82 7.87 3.64
N PHE A 147 2.18 8.35 4.84
CA PHE A 147 1.89 7.72 6.12
C PHE A 147 0.75 8.36 6.94
N ASN A 148 0.13 9.44 6.45
CA ASN A 148 -1.00 10.11 7.12
C ASN A 148 -2.39 9.65 6.62
N GLY A 149 -2.43 8.77 5.61
CA GLY A 149 -3.66 8.23 5.03
C GLY A 149 -4.36 9.14 4.01
N GLU A 150 -3.99 10.41 3.87
CA GLU A 150 -4.48 11.24 2.74
C GLU A 150 -3.91 10.72 1.41
N GLY A 151 -2.68 10.22 1.46
CA GLY A 151 -1.95 9.71 0.31
C GLY A 151 -1.16 10.81 -0.38
N VAL A 152 -0.04 10.39 -0.96
CA VAL A 152 0.82 11.27 -1.75
C VAL A 152 0.38 11.26 -3.21
N ALA A 153 0.23 12.45 -3.79
CA ALA A 153 0.02 12.60 -5.22
C ALA A 153 1.25 12.09 -5.98
N TYR A 154 1.05 11.06 -6.78
CA TYR A 154 2.11 10.44 -7.57
C TYR A 154 2.03 10.97 -9.01
N PRO A 155 3.14 11.45 -9.62
CA PRO A 155 3.13 11.88 -11.01
C PRO A 155 2.73 10.74 -11.95
N SER A 156 1.53 10.82 -12.51
CA SER A 156 0.92 9.79 -13.36
C SER A 156 0.58 10.33 -14.74
N ASN A 157 0.36 9.44 -15.70
CA ASN A 157 -0.36 9.66 -16.94
C ASN A 157 -1.74 9.03 -16.81
N ASP A 158 -2.68 9.45 -17.65
CA ASP A 158 -4.00 8.84 -17.72
C ASP A 158 -4.06 7.83 -18.88
N PRO A 159 -3.86 6.51 -18.64
CA PRO A 159 -3.94 5.50 -19.69
C PRO A 159 -5.37 5.25 -20.16
N THR A 160 -6.37 5.79 -19.46
CA THR A 160 -7.79 5.61 -19.77
C THR A 160 -8.31 6.67 -20.74
N SER A 161 -7.54 7.73 -21.00
CA SER A 161 -7.82 8.73 -22.03
C SER A 161 -8.02 8.13 -23.43
N ALA A 162 -7.50 6.92 -23.69
CA ALA A 162 -7.73 6.16 -24.91
C ALA A 162 -9.07 5.41 -24.95
N THR A 163 -9.79 5.29 -23.83
CA THR A 163 -11.13 4.67 -23.75
C THR A 163 -12.22 5.50 -24.44
N ASP A 164 -11.88 6.70 -24.94
CA ASP A 164 -12.73 7.56 -25.77
C ASP A 164 -12.85 7.09 -27.25
N TRP A 165 -12.21 5.98 -27.64
CA TRP A 165 -12.26 5.51 -29.03
C TRP A 165 -13.53 4.70 -29.32
N GLY A 166 -14.58 5.44 -29.68
CA GLY A 166 -15.84 4.89 -30.17
C GLY A 166 -15.68 4.03 -31.42
N ALA A 167 -16.30 2.85 -31.36
CA ALA A 167 -17.02 2.24 -32.49
C ALA A 167 -18.00 1.15 -32.02
N PHE A 168 -17.71 0.38 -30.95
CA PHE A 168 -18.54 -0.78 -30.58
C PHE A 168 -18.51 -1.19 -29.07
N GLY A 169 -18.30 -0.27 -28.11
CA GLY A 169 -18.34 -0.66 -26.70
C GLY A 169 -18.14 0.48 -25.69
N ASN A 170 -19.18 1.27 -25.44
CA ASN A 170 -19.19 2.33 -24.41
C ASN A 170 -19.50 1.74 -23.01
N GLY A 171 -18.78 0.70 -22.61
CA GLY A 171 -18.90 0.10 -21.28
C GLY A 171 -17.75 0.51 -20.37
N PRO A 172 -17.89 0.40 -19.05
CA PRO A 172 -16.77 0.55 -18.15
C PRO A 172 -15.67 -0.48 -18.47
N VAL A 173 -14.41 -0.06 -18.37
CA VAL A 173 -13.22 -0.91 -18.54
C VAL A 173 -12.71 -1.31 -17.17
N GLN A 174 -12.61 -2.63 -16.94
CA GLN A 174 -11.99 -3.18 -15.75
C GLN A 174 -10.48 -3.30 -15.93
N TYR A 175 -9.73 -2.77 -14.97
CA TYR A 175 -8.33 -3.13 -14.80
C TYR A 175 -8.22 -4.24 -13.76
N TYR A 176 -7.48 -5.30 -14.08
CA TYR A 176 -7.42 -6.50 -13.26
C TYR A 176 -6.18 -6.55 -12.37
N TYR A 177 -5.15 -5.78 -12.70
CA TYR A 177 -3.88 -5.81 -11.99
C TYR A 177 -3.36 -4.41 -11.71
N THR A 178 -2.77 -4.22 -10.54
CA THR A 178 -1.93 -3.05 -10.22
C THR A 178 -0.62 -3.52 -9.60
N GLY A 179 0.51 -3.04 -10.12
CA GLY A 179 1.84 -3.36 -9.63
C GLY A 179 2.56 -2.13 -9.11
N MET A 180 3.08 -2.20 -7.89
CA MET A 180 3.99 -1.20 -7.32
C MET A 180 5.40 -1.78 -7.24
N TYR A 181 6.36 -1.16 -7.94
CA TYR A 181 7.73 -1.66 -8.02
C TYR A 181 8.61 -1.03 -6.95
N LEU A 182 8.76 -1.73 -5.82
CA LEU A 182 9.65 -1.31 -4.74
C LEU A 182 11.09 -1.66 -5.11
N ARG A 183 11.91 -0.63 -5.40
CA ARG A 183 13.33 -0.81 -5.70
C ARG A 183 14.16 -0.95 -4.43
N SER A 184 13.76 -0.21 -3.40
CA SER A 184 14.39 -0.27 -2.08
C SER A 184 13.37 0.15 -1.02
N LEU A 185 13.39 -0.55 0.10
CA LEU A 185 12.64 -0.22 1.31
C LEU A 185 13.60 -0.51 2.45
N VAL A 186 14.08 0.54 3.11
CA VAL A 186 15.08 0.44 4.17
C VAL A 186 14.44 0.86 5.48
N THR A 187 14.58 -0.01 6.48
CA THR A 187 14.30 0.28 7.88
C THR A 187 15.64 0.50 8.58
N ALA A 188 15.79 1.65 9.23
CA ALA A 188 17.07 2.12 9.73
C ALA A 188 17.43 1.61 11.14
N TRP A 189 17.27 0.30 11.34
CA TRP A 189 17.74 -0.39 12.53
C TRP A 189 18.01 -1.88 12.24
N ALA A 190 19.16 -2.35 12.68
CA ALA A 190 19.55 -3.76 12.66
C ALA A 190 20.73 -3.99 13.60
N THR A 191 20.80 -5.20 14.16
CA THR A 191 21.90 -5.64 15.02
C THR A 191 22.36 -7.03 14.60
N GLU A 192 23.67 -7.28 14.68
CA GLU A 192 24.28 -8.60 14.55
C GLU A 192 25.62 -8.53 15.30
N PRO A 193 25.93 -9.48 16.19
CA PRO A 193 27.18 -9.47 16.93
C PRO A 193 28.41 -9.30 16.03
N GLY A 194 29.23 -8.29 16.31
CA GLY A 194 30.44 -7.99 15.53
C GLY A 194 30.21 -7.16 14.26
N LEU A 195 28.98 -6.75 13.95
CA LEU A 195 28.67 -5.86 12.83
C LEU A 195 28.04 -4.54 13.29
N THR A 196 28.44 -3.44 12.65
CA THR A 196 27.81 -2.13 12.81
C THR A 196 27.05 -1.76 11.56
N PHE A 197 25.73 -1.60 11.65
CA PHE A 197 24.85 -1.26 10.53
C PHE A 197 24.75 0.24 10.24
N SER A 198 25.60 1.07 10.87
CA SER A 198 25.52 2.52 10.79
C SER A 198 25.65 3.07 9.37
N ASN A 199 26.22 2.33 8.41
CA ASN A 199 26.41 2.76 7.01
C ASN A 199 26.57 1.61 5.99
N LEU A 200 26.03 0.42 6.27
CA LEU A 200 26.23 -0.77 5.41
C LEU A 200 25.33 -0.79 4.17
N THR A 201 24.14 -0.22 4.27
CA THR A 201 23.15 -0.24 3.18
C THR A 201 23.29 0.99 2.30
N LEU A 202 23.17 0.79 0.99
CA LEU A 202 23.04 1.89 0.03
C LEU A 202 21.57 2.14 -0.26
N PHE A 203 21.16 3.40 -0.15
CA PHE A 203 19.87 3.92 -0.56
C PHE A 203 20.09 5.17 -1.39
N ASP A 204 19.52 5.19 -2.59
CA ASP A 204 19.71 6.32 -3.53
C ASP A 204 21.20 6.66 -3.77
N ASN A 205 22.06 5.63 -3.85
CA ASN A 205 23.53 5.74 -3.94
C ASN A 205 24.24 6.38 -2.73
N TYR A 206 23.54 6.63 -1.63
CA TYR A 206 24.11 7.09 -0.36
C TYR A 206 24.09 5.99 0.68
N ARG A 207 25.09 5.98 1.57
CA ARG A 207 25.09 5.09 2.72
C ARG A 207 24.04 5.56 3.72
N VAL A 208 23.23 4.62 4.20
CA VAL A 208 22.22 4.87 5.22
C VAL A 208 22.33 3.83 6.33
N PRO A 209 21.96 4.19 7.56
CA PRO A 209 21.84 3.21 8.63
C PRO A 209 20.70 2.23 8.30
N GLY A 210 20.91 0.94 8.57
CA GLY A 210 19.86 -0.09 8.45
C GLY A 210 20.04 -1.13 7.37
N VAL A 211 18.94 -1.79 7.01
CA VAL A 211 18.90 -2.92 6.07
C VAL A 211 17.81 -2.67 5.03
N ASN A 212 18.13 -2.90 3.76
CA ASN A 212 17.10 -3.00 2.72
C ASN A 212 16.32 -4.30 2.93
N ILE A 213 15.03 -4.18 3.26
CA ILE A 213 14.15 -5.32 3.55
C ILE A 213 13.49 -5.88 2.29
N VAL A 214 13.55 -5.21 1.13
CA VAL A 214 12.99 -5.73 -0.14
C VAL A 214 13.46 -7.17 -0.44
N PRO A 215 14.76 -7.51 -0.38
CA PRO A 215 15.21 -8.88 -0.64
C PRO A 215 14.65 -9.90 0.36
N ARG A 216 14.34 -9.48 1.59
CA ARG A 216 13.76 -10.34 2.63
C ARG A 216 12.28 -10.59 2.36
N LEU A 217 11.58 -9.62 1.77
CA LEU A 217 10.16 -9.72 1.43
C LEU A 217 9.89 -10.39 0.07
N SER A 218 10.93 -10.68 -0.72
CA SER A 218 10.80 -11.22 -2.07
C SER A 218 10.14 -12.59 -2.15
N TYR A 219 10.26 -13.43 -1.11
CA TYR A 219 9.75 -14.79 -1.11
C TYR A 219 9.26 -15.18 0.28
N GLN A 220 8.30 -16.11 0.33
CA GLN A 220 7.84 -16.71 1.58
C GLN A 220 9.01 -17.39 2.32
N PRO A 221 8.96 -17.52 3.65
CA PRO A 221 10.07 -18.08 4.43
C PRO A 221 10.51 -19.47 4.01
N THR A 222 9.56 -20.30 3.56
CA THR A 222 9.78 -21.70 3.14
C THR A 222 10.21 -21.86 1.68
N ALA A 223 10.34 -20.76 0.93
CA ALA A 223 10.64 -20.82 -0.50
C ALA A 223 12.05 -21.37 -0.78
N ASP A 224 12.10 -22.53 -1.42
CA ASP A 224 13.33 -23.17 -1.86
C ASP A 224 13.91 -22.52 -3.13
N ALA A 225 15.11 -22.96 -3.53
CA ALA A 225 15.79 -22.46 -4.72
C ALA A 225 14.96 -22.67 -6.00
N THR A 226 14.18 -23.75 -6.08
CA THR A 226 13.30 -24.04 -7.21
C THR A 226 12.17 -23.01 -7.30
N THR A 227 11.50 -22.72 -6.19
CA THR A 227 10.44 -21.70 -6.10
C THR A 227 10.98 -20.33 -6.51
N GLN A 228 12.16 -19.97 -6.00
CA GLN A 228 12.82 -18.70 -6.33
C GLN A 228 13.21 -18.59 -7.82
N SER A 229 13.46 -19.73 -8.49
CA SER A 229 13.78 -19.75 -9.92
C SER A 229 12.54 -19.73 -10.84
N LEU A 230 11.39 -20.20 -10.35
CA LEU A 230 10.17 -20.35 -11.15
C LEU A 230 9.21 -19.17 -11.02
N PHE A 231 9.15 -18.55 -9.84
CA PHE A 231 8.17 -17.51 -9.54
C PHE A 231 8.83 -16.13 -9.39
N PRO A 232 8.15 -15.06 -9.84
CA PRO A 232 8.63 -13.70 -9.63
C PRO A 232 8.64 -13.34 -8.13
N PRO A 233 9.52 -12.42 -7.69
CA PRO A 233 9.50 -11.90 -6.32
C PRO A 233 8.16 -11.23 -5.98
N LEU A 234 7.68 -11.45 -4.74
CA LEU A 234 6.39 -10.97 -4.23
C LEU A 234 6.27 -9.44 -4.15
N VAL A 235 7.40 -8.72 -4.09
CA VAL A 235 7.47 -7.26 -3.98
C VAL A 235 8.04 -6.58 -5.23
N PHE A 236 8.21 -7.34 -6.33
CA PHE A 236 8.73 -6.82 -7.59
C PHE A 236 7.94 -7.33 -8.81
N PRO A 237 6.69 -6.86 -9.02
CA PRO A 237 6.01 -5.83 -8.21
C PRO A 237 5.28 -6.39 -7.00
N LEU A 238 5.06 -5.55 -6.00
CA LEU A 238 3.98 -5.77 -5.05
C LEU A 238 2.66 -5.69 -5.83
N LEU A 239 1.89 -6.77 -5.84
CA LEU A 239 0.80 -6.99 -6.78
C LEU A 239 -0.56 -6.93 -6.09
N TYR A 240 -1.47 -6.16 -6.66
CA TYR A 240 -2.90 -6.28 -6.45
C TYR A 240 -3.53 -6.95 -7.67
N THR A 241 -4.35 -7.97 -7.43
CA THR A 241 -5.15 -8.66 -8.45
C THR A 241 -6.61 -8.58 -8.06
N VAL A 242 -7.46 -8.17 -9.01
CA VAL A 242 -8.91 -8.17 -8.86
C VAL A 242 -9.40 -9.61 -8.86
N GLU A 243 -10.13 -10.00 -7.82
CA GLU A 243 -10.74 -11.31 -7.70
C GLU A 243 -12.24 -11.28 -8.06
N PRO A 244 -12.89 -12.45 -8.23
CA PRO A 244 -14.33 -12.52 -8.45
C PRO A 244 -15.11 -11.79 -7.35
N GLY A 245 -16.00 -10.88 -7.78
CA GLY A 245 -16.81 -10.04 -6.89
C GLY A 245 -16.21 -8.66 -6.62
N ASP A 246 -14.94 -8.44 -6.95
CA ASP A 246 -14.26 -7.15 -6.85
C ASP A 246 -14.66 -6.28 -8.07
N GLN A 247 -15.02 -5.01 -7.81
CA GLN A 247 -15.34 -4.02 -8.86
C GLN A 247 -14.59 -2.71 -8.64
N ASP A 248 -13.42 -2.82 -8.01
CA ASP A 248 -12.71 -1.67 -7.45
C ASP A 248 -11.98 -0.86 -8.51
N MET A 249 -11.67 -1.47 -9.65
CA MET A 249 -10.83 -0.90 -10.70
C MET A 249 -11.60 -0.71 -12.01
N LEU A 250 -12.91 -0.44 -11.91
CA LEU A 250 -13.75 -0.04 -13.04
C LEU A 250 -13.54 1.43 -13.38
N VAL A 251 -13.14 1.69 -14.63
CA VAL A 251 -13.08 3.04 -15.20
C VAL A 251 -14.22 3.22 -16.18
N TYR A 252 -15.02 4.26 -15.99
CA TYR A 252 -16.16 4.57 -16.86
C TYR A 252 -15.74 5.55 -17.96
N PRO A 253 -16.31 5.47 -19.17
CA PRO A 253 -16.06 6.45 -20.22
C PRO A 253 -16.50 7.86 -19.80
N GLY A 254 -15.94 8.90 -20.43
CA GLY A 254 -16.28 10.30 -20.18
C GLY A 254 -15.14 11.16 -19.63
N PHE A 255 -15.47 12.36 -19.15
CA PHE A 255 -14.49 13.38 -18.72
C PHE A 255 -14.46 13.60 -17.20
N ASP A 256 -15.25 12.86 -16.43
CA ASP A 256 -15.38 13.08 -14.98
C ASP A 256 -14.12 12.66 -14.22
N PRO A 257 -13.49 13.55 -13.43
CA PRO A 257 -12.23 13.24 -12.77
C PRO A 257 -12.38 12.08 -11.80
N TYR A 258 -11.36 11.22 -11.71
CA TYR A 258 -11.33 10.13 -10.75
C TYR A 258 -9.97 10.06 -10.05
N ILE A 259 -9.97 9.46 -8.87
CA ILE A 259 -8.78 9.22 -8.07
C ILE A 259 -8.46 7.73 -8.15
N MET A 260 -7.26 7.38 -8.57
CA MET A 260 -6.75 6.02 -8.38
C MET A 260 -6.01 5.98 -7.05
N GLU A 261 -6.55 5.27 -6.08
CA GLU A 261 -5.89 5.03 -4.80
C GLU A 261 -5.14 3.70 -4.88
N VAL A 262 -3.85 3.71 -4.54
CA VAL A 262 -2.98 2.52 -4.45
C VAL A 262 -2.39 2.49 -3.05
N ARG A 263 -2.81 1.52 -2.25
CA ARG A 263 -2.49 1.46 -0.81
C ARG A 263 -1.80 0.16 -0.43
N MET A 264 -0.71 0.27 0.31
CA MET A 264 -0.03 -0.85 0.97
C MET A 264 -0.04 -0.71 2.49
N ASN A 265 -0.16 -1.81 3.23
CA ASN A 265 -0.13 -1.83 4.70
C ASN A 265 1.30 -1.84 5.24
N LEU A 266 2.10 -0.81 4.96
CA LEU A 266 3.48 -0.75 5.46
C LEU A 266 3.55 -0.23 6.90
N LYS A 267 2.95 0.93 7.17
CA LYS A 267 3.09 1.66 8.43
C LYS A 267 2.75 0.75 9.60
N GLU A 268 1.48 0.41 9.75
CA GLU A 268 0.96 -0.30 10.93
C GLU A 268 1.55 -1.71 11.10
N ASN A 269 2.34 -2.20 10.15
CA ASN A 269 2.75 -3.58 10.01
C ASN A 269 4.27 -3.75 10.20
N LEU A 270 4.90 -3.01 11.11
CA LEU A 270 6.34 -3.10 11.36
C LEU A 270 6.64 -3.88 12.64
N MET A 271 7.47 -4.91 12.52
CA MET A 271 7.81 -5.85 13.58
C MET A 271 9.31 -6.13 13.63
N VAL A 272 9.81 -6.49 14.81
CA VAL A 272 11.17 -6.99 15.03
C VAL A 272 11.23 -8.47 14.69
N HIS A 273 12.12 -8.82 13.78
CA HIS A 273 12.39 -10.19 13.37
C HIS A 273 13.85 -10.56 13.62
N SER A 274 14.15 -11.86 13.69
CA SER A 274 15.52 -12.35 13.77
C SER A 274 15.74 -13.58 12.91
N TYR A 275 16.97 -13.73 12.41
CA TYR A 275 17.35 -14.87 11.61
C TYR A 275 18.85 -15.13 11.69
N VAL A 276 19.26 -16.34 11.33
CA VAL A 276 20.69 -16.67 11.23
C VAL A 276 21.22 -16.14 9.89
N SER A 277 22.15 -15.20 9.96
CA SER A 277 22.75 -14.59 8.78
C SER A 277 23.67 -15.58 8.05
N GLY A 278 24.00 -15.30 6.79
CA GLY A 278 25.00 -16.09 6.05
C GLY A 278 26.42 -16.03 6.65
N LEU A 279 26.65 -15.17 7.64
CA LEU A 279 27.91 -15.08 8.40
C LEU A 279 27.87 -15.95 9.68
N GLY A 280 26.74 -16.61 9.96
CA GLY A 280 26.55 -17.48 11.13
C GLY A 280 26.14 -16.74 12.41
N GLY A 281 26.06 -15.41 12.40
CA GLY A 281 25.55 -14.61 13.51
C GLY A 281 24.02 -14.50 13.49
N VAL A 282 23.42 -14.29 14.67
CA VAL A 282 22.00 -13.91 14.76
C VAL A 282 21.87 -12.44 14.39
N ARG A 283 21.08 -12.15 13.36
CA ARG A 283 20.74 -10.79 12.96
C ARG A 283 19.32 -10.47 13.40
N THR A 284 19.15 -9.33 14.06
CA THR A 284 17.84 -8.75 14.40
C THR A 284 17.60 -7.53 13.51
N ILE A 285 16.41 -7.40 12.93
CA ILE A 285 16.02 -6.28 12.07
C ILE A 285 14.58 -5.85 12.37
N VAL A 286 14.21 -4.62 12.00
CA VAL A 286 12.79 -4.26 11.85
C VAL A 286 12.38 -4.54 10.41
N ALA A 287 11.36 -5.36 10.20
CA ALA A 287 10.77 -5.61 8.89
C ALA A 287 9.24 -5.63 8.97
N VAL A 288 8.56 -6.18 7.97
CA VAL A 288 7.10 -6.21 7.90
C VAL A 288 6.60 -7.45 8.63
N SER A 289 5.54 -7.35 9.43
CA SER A 289 4.97 -8.51 10.15
C SER A 289 4.68 -9.66 9.20
N ASP A 290 4.90 -10.87 9.70
CA ASP A 290 4.51 -12.13 9.11
C ASP A 290 3.11 -12.59 9.59
N TRP A 291 2.20 -11.62 9.77
CA TRP A 291 0.77 -11.82 10.13
C TRP A 291 0.05 -12.91 9.34
N LYS A 292 0.54 -13.25 8.14
CA LYS A 292 -0.03 -14.27 7.29
C LYS A 292 0.42 -15.65 7.79
N GLY A 293 -0.47 -16.37 8.44
CA GLY A 293 -0.16 -17.65 9.11
C GLY A 293 0.42 -18.79 8.25
N ASP A 294 0.43 -18.68 6.92
CA ASP A 294 1.14 -19.61 6.01
C ASP A 294 2.57 -19.14 5.67
N ALA A 295 2.99 -18.02 6.23
CA ALA A 295 4.25 -17.33 6.00
C ALA A 295 4.92 -16.87 7.30
N ASP A 296 4.53 -17.45 8.45
CA ASP A 296 5.24 -17.27 9.72
C ASP A 296 6.71 -17.68 9.50
N HIS A 297 7.62 -16.74 9.71
CA HIS A 297 9.04 -17.04 9.62
C HIS A 297 9.53 -17.65 10.94
N ASN A 298 10.56 -18.49 10.85
CA ASN A 298 11.10 -19.29 11.94
C ASN A 298 12.64 -19.26 11.83
N GLY A 299 13.21 -18.06 11.85
CA GLY A 299 14.63 -17.82 11.68
C GLY A 299 15.17 -17.94 10.26
N GLN A 300 14.30 -18.02 9.23
CA GLN A 300 14.73 -17.94 7.83
C GLN A 300 15.01 -16.48 7.44
N SER A 301 15.94 -16.30 6.49
CA SER A 301 16.23 -14.96 5.97
C SER A 301 15.16 -14.42 5.02
N ASN A 302 14.28 -15.29 4.51
CA ASN A 302 13.12 -14.89 3.72
C ASN A 302 11.95 -14.67 4.70
N MET A 303 11.24 -13.57 4.54
CA MET A 303 10.19 -13.05 5.42
C MET A 303 8.95 -12.57 4.62
N GLY A 304 8.87 -12.91 3.32
CA GLY A 304 7.82 -12.41 2.44
C GLY A 304 6.42 -12.86 2.85
N GLY A 305 5.40 -12.18 2.32
CA GLY A 305 3.99 -12.44 2.62
C GLY A 305 3.31 -11.39 3.50
N GLY A 306 4.09 -10.49 4.13
CA GLY A 306 3.57 -9.47 5.04
C GLY A 306 2.96 -8.22 4.37
N LEU A 307 3.42 -7.83 3.18
CA LEU A 307 2.87 -6.66 2.46
C LEU A 307 1.72 -7.06 1.54
N LEU A 308 0.62 -6.32 1.65
CA LEU A 308 -0.51 -6.36 0.73
C LEU A 308 -0.62 -5.05 -0.03
N LEU A 309 -1.18 -5.13 -1.23
CA LEU A 309 -1.59 -3.97 -2.01
C LEU A 309 -3.07 -4.06 -2.32
N ARG A 310 -3.79 -2.94 -2.22
CA ARG A 310 -5.12 -2.79 -2.80
C ARG A 310 -5.16 -1.52 -3.63
N SER A 311 -5.81 -1.62 -4.79
CA SER A 311 -6.03 -0.48 -5.66
C SER A 311 -7.52 -0.31 -5.94
N ARG A 312 -7.98 0.93 -5.97
CA ARG A 312 -9.36 1.26 -6.30
C ARG A 312 -9.48 2.60 -7.02
N ILE A 313 -10.50 2.70 -7.87
CA ILE A 313 -10.94 3.91 -8.54
C ILE A 313 -12.03 4.56 -7.68
N ILE A 314 -11.79 5.80 -7.30
CA ILE A 314 -12.70 6.66 -6.57
C ILE A 314 -13.24 7.69 -7.57
N ARG A 315 -14.55 7.74 -7.69
CA ARG A 315 -15.32 8.77 -8.40
C ARG A 315 -15.88 9.79 -7.40
N PRO A 316 -15.20 10.92 -7.14
CA PRO A 316 -15.57 11.85 -6.07
C PRO A 316 -16.95 12.50 -6.28
N GLU A 317 -17.41 12.57 -7.52
CA GLU A 317 -18.68 13.16 -7.93
C GLU A 317 -19.90 12.37 -7.46
N ILE A 318 -19.76 11.03 -7.34
CA ILE A 318 -20.83 10.14 -6.88
C ILE A 318 -20.56 9.47 -5.52
N ALA A 319 -19.36 9.63 -4.96
CA ALA A 319 -19.02 8.99 -3.70
C ALA A 319 -19.70 9.67 -2.50
N SER A 320 -20.05 8.85 -1.51
CA SER A 320 -20.61 9.23 -0.21
C SER A 320 -19.54 9.20 0.89
N ASN A 321 -19.88 9.71 2.07
CA ASN A 321 -19.15 9.45 3.31
C ASN A 321 -19.88 8.39 4.12
N LEU A 322 -19.12 7.55 4.84
CA LEU A 322 -19.64 6.56 5.77
C LEU A 322 -19.34 7.01 7.21
N VAL A 323 -20.33 6.91 8.08
CA VAL A 323 -20.17 7.13 9.52
C VAL A 323 -20.57 5.87 10.27
N VAL A 324 -19.64 5.33 11.04
CA VAL A 324 -19.85 4.15 11.87
C VAL A 324 -20.01 4.58 13.31
N LEU A 325 -21.12 4.18 13.92
CA LEU A 325 -21.48 4.50 15.30
C LEU A 325 -21.15 3.33 16.23
N GLY A 326 -20.68 3.64 17.44
CA GLY A 326 -20.49 2.67 18.52
C GLY A 326 -19.05 2.26 18.82
N GLY A 327 -18.06 3.03 18.37
CA GLY A 327 -16.65 2.80 18.68
C GLY A 327 -16.24 3.31 20.08
N THR A 328 -15.29 2.63 20.73
CA THR A 328 -14.74 3.08 22.03
C THR A 328 -13.27 3.54 21.99
N ALA A 329 -12.74 3.83 20.80
CA ALA A 329 -11.41 4.40 20.54
C ALA A 329 -10.21 3.47 20.82
N SER A 330 -10.34 2.16 20.58
CA SER A 330 -9.20 1.24 20.68
C SER A 330 -8.14 1.48 19.60
N THR A 331 -6.87 1.43 19.99
CA THR A 331 -5.71 1.48 19.07
C THR A 331 -5.42 0.15 18.38
N THR A 332 -6.09 -0.94 18.78
CA THR A 332 -5.89 -2.29 18.20
C THR A 332 -7.07 -2.73 17.34
N HIS A 333 -8.11 -1.90 17.19
CA HIS A 333 -9.29 -2.24 16.41
C HIS A 333 -9.49 -1.32 15.22
N TYR A 334 -9.96 -1.90 14.13
CA TYR A 334 -10.22 -1.24 12.86
C TYR A 334 -11.61 -1.60 12.36
N TYR A 335 -12.28 -0.64 11.74
CA TYR A 335 -13.38 -0.95 10.83
C TYR A 335 -12.80 -1.28 9.46
N GLY A 336 -13.15 -2.45 8.92
CA GLY A 336 -12.85 -2.87 7.56
C GLY A 336 -14.14 -3.02 6.74
N ILE A 337 -14.23 -2.29 5.63
CA ILE A 337 -15.35 -2.35 4.68
C ILE A 337 -14.95 -3.21 3.50
N TYR A 338 -15.81 -4.14 3.13
CA TYR A 338 -15.66 -5.01 1.96
C TYR A 338 -16.98 -5.03 1.20
N ARG A 339 -16.95 -5.22 -0.11
CA ARG A 339 -18.18 -5.49 -0.87
C ARG A 339 -18.81 -6.78 -0.37
N LEU A 340 -20.14 -6.87 -0.43
CA LEU A 340 -20.83 -8.07 0.01
C LEU A 340 -20.44 -9.30 -0.84
N SER A 341 -20.15 -9.08 -2.12
CA SER A 341 -19.71 -10.09 -3.10
C SER A 341 -18.24 -10.49 -3.00
N GLU A 342 -17.42 -9.77 -2.23
CA GLU A 342 -15.99 -10.08 -2.09
C GLU A 342 -15.78 -11.45 -1.43
N THR A 343 -14.81 -12.19 -1.96
CA THR A 343 -14.31 -13.47 -1.40
C THR A 343 -12.85 -13.32 -0.96
N ASN A 344 -12.36 -14.27 -0.14
CA ASN A 344 -10.97 -14.30 0.39
C ASN A 344 -10.56 -13.00 1.11
N ILE A 345 -11.49 -12.37 1.82
CA ILE A 345 -11.30 -11.06 2.44
C ILE A 345 -10.27 -11.05 3.58
N ASP A 346 -9.93 -12.21 4.13
CA ASP A 346 -8.93 -12.33 5.20
C ASP A 346 -7.48 -12.18 4.67
N THR A 347 -7.27 -12.34 3.35
CA THR A 347 -5.96 -12.18 2.70
C THR A 347 -5.86 -10.91 1.85
N LYS A 348 -6.73 -9.93 2.10
CA LYS A 348 -6.80 -8.67 1.35
C LYS A 348 -6.94 -7.48 2.30
N LEU A 349 -6.41 -6.33 1.89
CA LEU A 349 -6.75 -5.08 2.57
C LEU A 349 -8.24 -4.77 2.36
N PRO A 350 -8.96 -4.19 3.33
CA PRO A 350 -10.34 -3.73 3.15
C PRO A 350 -10.50 -2.71 2.02
N LEU A 351 -11.66 -2.57 1.37
CA LEU A 351 -11.90 -1.49 0.41
C LEU A 351 -11.71 -0.12 1.06
N ILE A 352 -12.25 0.01 2.27
CA ILE A 352 -12.11 1.17 3.13
C ILE A 352 -11.78 0.68 4.53
N SER A 353 -10.85 1.34 5.19
CA SER A 353 -10.53 1.03 6.58
C SER A 353 -10.18 2.26 7.38
N SER A 354 -10.49 2.23 8.66
CA SER A 354 -10.09 3.26 9.61
C SER A 354 -9.97 2.65 11.01
N PRO A 355 -9.02 3.11 11.85
CA PRO A 355 -9.01 2.75 13.26
C PRO A 355 -10.34 3.12 13.91
N VAL A 356 -10.73 2.37 14.95
CA VAL A 356 -11.95 2.70 15.69
C VAL A 356 -11.74 4.01 16.45
N GLN A 357 -12.64 4.96 16.25
CA GLN A 357 -12.64 6.26 16.93
C GLN A 357 -13.72 6.27 18.01
N GLY A 358 -13.57 7.14 19.00
CA GLY A 358 -14.54 7.27 20.09
C GLY A 358 -15.88 7.81 19.61
N GLY A 359 -16.96 7.07 19.83
CA GLY A 359 -18.33 7.43 19.46
C GLY A 359 -18.63 7.21 17.98
N LEU A 360 -17.97 7.95 17.09
CA LEU A 360 -18.17 7.90 15.65
C LEU A 360 -16.85 7.83 14.88
N THR A 361 -16.76 6.93 13.89
CA THR A 361 -15.66 6.86 12.93
C THR A 361 -16.14 7.33 11.56
N ARG A 362 -15.46 8.32 10.98
CA ARG A 362 -15.76 8.85 9.64
C ARG A 362 -14.82 8.27 8.59
N MET A 363 -15.38 7.78 7.50
CA MET A 363 -14.66 7.23 6.35
C MET A 363 -15.15 7.90 5.07
N LYS A 364 -14.23 8.15 4.14
CA LYS A 364 -14.51 8.89 2.90
C LYS A 364 -14.61 7.95 1.71
N TYR A 365 -15.27 8.44 0.68
CA TYR A 365 -15.27 7.85 -0.65
C TYR A 365 -15.79 6.41 -0.73
N ILE A 366 -17.03 6.21 -0.31
CA ILE A 366 -17.77 4.96 -0.55
C ILE A 366 -18.75 5.14 -1.71
N HIS A 367 -18.76 4.21 -2.66
CA HIS A 367 -19.72 4.21 -3.77
C HIS A 367 -21.00 3.48 -3.40
N SER A 368 -22.03 3.63 -4.21
CA SER A 368 -23.25 2.82 -4.09
C SER A 368 -22.95 1.32 -4.19
N GLY A 369 -23.78 0.52 -3.51
CA GLY A 369 -23.67 -0.93 -3.49
C GLY A 369 -23.92 -1.52 -2.11
N ASP A 370 -23.84 -2.85 -2.05
CA ASP A 370 -24.00 -3.64 -0.83
C ASP A 370 -22.63 -4.00 -0.25
N TYR A 371 -22.50 -3.77 1.04
CA TYR A 371 -21.23 -3.93 1.76
C TYR A 371 -21.42 -4.74 3.03
N ARG A 372 -20.33 -5.35 3.46
CA ARG A 372 -20.14 -5.83 4.83
C ARG A 372 -19.12 -4.94 5.53
N ILE A 373 -19.37 -4.65 6.79
CA ILE A 373 -18.43 -3.98 7.69
C ILE A 373 -18.02 -4.95 8.78
N ARG A 374 -16.71 -5.03 9.03
CA ARG A 374 -16.12 -5.82 10.11
C ARG A 374 -15.44 -4.91 11.12
N CYS A 375 -15.64 -5.22 12.39
CA CYS A 375 -14.78 -4.80 13.48
C CYS A 375 -13.66 -5.84 13.56
N LEU A 376 -12.47 -5.45 13.13
CA LEU A 376 -11.26 -6.27 13.08
C LEU A 376 -10.34 -5.88 14.23
N GLY A 377 -9.82 -6.85 14.97
CA GLY A 377 -8.89 -6.64 16.08
C GLY A 377 -7.53 -7.26 15.79
N ASP A 378 -6.48 -6.51 16.06
CA ASP A 378 -5.12 -7.00 16.25
C ASP A 378 -4.98 -7.48 17.71
N ILE A 379 -5.49 -8.68 17.98
CA ILE A 379 -5.61 -9.24 19.34
C ILE A 379 -5.06 -10.65 19.49
N ALA A 380 -4.97 -11.42 18.40
CA ALA A 380 -4.45 -12.78 18.45
C ALA A 380 -2.92 -12.80 18.41
N ARG A 381 -2.32 -12.06 17.47
CA ARG A 381 -0.87 -11.95 17.28
C ARG A 381 -0.28 -10.68 17.86
N VAL A 382 -1.02 -9.56 17.86
CA VAL A 382 -0.53 -8.26 18.33
C VAL A 382 0.72 -7.86 17.54
N ASP A 383 0.56 -7.84 16.22
CA ASP A 383 1.64 -7.69 15.25
C ASP A 383 1.44 -6.50 14.30
N GLY A 384 0.37 -5.73 14.52
CA GLY A 384 0.01 -4.57 13.73
C GLY A 384 -0.92 -4.85 12.56
N TYR A 385 -1.22 -6.11 12.26
CA TYR A 385 -2.26 -6.49 11.34
C TYR A 385 -3.55 -6.84 12.11
N PRO A 386 -4.72 -6.28 11.75
CA PRO A 386 -5.97 -6.63 12.40
C PRO A 386 -6.71 -7.71 11.60
N GLU A 387 -6.52 -8.99 11.97
CA GLU A 387 -7.17 -10.15 11.33
C GLU A 387 -8.32 -10.76 12.12
N THR A 388 -8.44 -10.49 13.43
CA THR A 388 -9.45 -11.15 14.24
C THR A 388 -10.81 -10.47 14.09
N VAL A 389 -11.79 -11.19 13.52
CA VAL A 389 -13.16 -10.67 13.39
C VAL A 389 -13.84 -10.68 14.76
N VAL A 390 -14.10 -9.50 15.30
CA VAL A 390 -14.82 -9.31 16.58
C VAL A 390 -16.32 -9.27 16.34
N ARG A 391 -16.77 -8.45 15.37
CA ARG A 391 -18.18 -8.29 14.99
C ARG A 391 -18.30 -7.96 13.50
N GLU A 392 -19.45 -8.25 12.92
CA GLU A 392 -19.77 -7.96 11.52
C GLU A 392 -21.23 -7.53 11.39
N THR A 393 -21.53 -6.65 10.43
CA THR A 393 -22.88 -6.41 9.91
C THR A 393 -22.82 -6.07 8.42
N THR A 394 -23.97 -6.05 7.76
CA THR A 394 -24.12 -5.59 6.38
C THR A 394 -24.85 -4.26 6.31
N PHE A 395 -24.67 -3.54 5.21
CA PHE A 395 -25.35 -2.29 4.90
C PHE A 395 -25.33 -1.98 3.41
N THR A 396 -26.22 -1.08 2.98
CA THR A 396 -26.34 -0.66 1.57
C THR A 396 -26.09 0.83 1.46
N VAL A 397 -25.31 1.23 0.46
CA VAL A 397 -25.14 2.62 0.04
C VAL A 397 -26.04 2.85 -1.19
N PRO A 398 -27.03 3.74 -1.14
CA PRO A 398 -27.95 3.94 -2.26
C PRO A 398 -27.29 4.61 -3.47
N GLU A 399 -27.83 4.38 -4.67
CA GLU A 399 -27.28 4.86 -5.95
C GLU A 399 -27.29 6.39 -6.10
N ASN A 400 -28.28 7.07 -5.50
CA ASN A 400 -28.45 8.52 -5.55
C ASN A 400 -27.92 9.23 -4.30
N ALA A 401 -26.80 8.74 -3.75
CA ALA A 401 -26.20 9.23 -2.52
C ALA A 401 -25.02 10.21 -2.68
N PRO A 402 -24.83 10.97 -3.80
CA PRO A 402 -23.59 11.72 -3.99
C PRO A 402 -23.40 12.72 -2.86
N ARG A 403 -22.21 12.71 -2.23
CA ARG A 403 -21.85 13.60 -1.11
C ARG A 403 -22.76 13.49 0.12
N SER A 404 -23.58 12.44 0.21
CA SER A 404 -24.40 12.18 1.38
C SER A 404 -23.62 11.45 2.47
N GLU A 405 -24.17 11.44 3.68
CA GLU A 405 -23.64 10.70 4.81
C GLU A 405 -24.48 9.43 5.02
N VAL A 406 -23.88 8.26 4.88
CA VAL A 406 -24.50 6.96 5.20
C VAL A 406 -24.08 6.57 6.60
N GLN A 407 -25.04 6.19 7.43
CA GLN A 407 -24.80 5.80 8.82
C GLN A 407 -24.98 4.29 9.00
N VAL A 408 -24.06 3.71 9.75
CA VAL A 408 -24.05 2.30 10.14
C VAL A 408 -23.78 2.20 11.63
N SER A 409 -24.49 1.30 12.30
CA SER A 409 -24.20 0.98 13.70
C SER A 409 -23.46 -0.35 13.76
N LEU A 410 -22.24 -0.32 14.27
CA LEU A 410 -21.47 -1.52 14.59
C LEU A 410 -20.62 -1.20 15.81
N THR A 411 -20.98 -1.75 16.95
CA THR A 411 -20.21 -1.54 18.18
C THR A 411 -18.86 -2.23 18.08
N CYS A 412 -17.77 -1.53 18.35
CA CYS A 412 -16.40 -2.06 18.29
C CYS A 412 -15.59 -1.46 19.45
N PRO A 413 -14.73 -2.25 20.13
CA PRO A 413 -13.86 -1.73 21.18
C PRO A 413 -13.02 -0.53 20.76
#